data_AF-A0A3A4VFD2-F1
#
_entry.id   AF-A0A3A4VFD2-F1
#
_cell.length_a   1.000
_cell.length_b   1.000
_cell.length_c   1.000
_cell.angle_alpha   90.00
_cell.angle_beta   90.00
_cell.angle_gamma   90.00
#
_symmetry.space_group_name_H-M   'P 1'
#
loop_
_entity.id
_entity.type
_entity.pdbx_description
1 polymer ?
#
loop_
_entity_poly.entity_id
_entity_poly.type
_entity_poly.pdbx_seq_one_letter_code
_entity_poly.pdbx_strand_id
1 'polypeptide(L)'
;MTDDQRTMYAGLIALRTNETTLRWTRTQLFFLIHSAGLSFVVTYLKFGSGAQAIACALGAYFAVLWVLTNRRSIHWLDYWDFRLVALEQASSQSVFIFGGREYINARQGTTTHQIIKYLGYVFFAIWVVVGMASVLQLPWR
;
A
#
# COMPACT_ATOMS: atom_id res chain seq x y z
N MET A 1 3.07 -7.19 -33.87
CA MET A 1 3.84 -6.37 -32.92
C MET A 1 5.25 -6.23 -33.47
N THR A 2 5.74 -5.00 -33.67
CA THR A 2 7.11 -4.74 -34.16
C THR A 2 8.15 -5.01 -33.06
N ASP A 3 9.44 -5.11 -33.41
CA ASP A 3 10.50 -5.35 -32.43
C ASP A 3 10.65 -4.20 -31.42
N ASP A 4 10.45 -2.96 -31.84
CA ASP A 4 10.40 -1.79 -30.96
C ASP A 4 9.22 -1.87 -29.98
N GLN A 5 8.04 -2.26 -30.45
CA GLN A 5 6.85 -2.44 -29.60
C GLN A 5 7.04 -3.57 -28.60
N ARG A 6 7.70 -4.67 -28.98
CA ARG A 6 8.04 -5.78 -28.08
C ARG A 6 9.01 -5.33 -26.99
N THR A 7 10.04 -4.57 -27.35
CA THR A 7 11.02 -4.02 -26.41
C THR A 7 10.36 -3.07 -25.42
N MET A 8 9.48 -2.17 -25.90
CA MET A 8 8.70 -1.28 -25.05
C MET A 8 7.75 -2.05 -24.12
N TYR A 9 7.09 -3.08 -24.64
CA TYR A 9 6.19 -3.94 -23.86
C TYR A 9 6.92 -4.65 -22.72
N ALA A 10 8.08 -5.25 -23.01
CA ALA A 10 8.94 -5.87 -21.99
C ALA A 10 9.42 -4.86 -20.93
N GLY A 11 9.84 -3.66 -21.37
CA GLY A 11 10.25 -2.58 -20.47
C GLY A 11 9.13 -2.13 -19.52
N LEU A 12 7.91 -1.98 -20.03
CA LEU A 12 6.74 -1.63 -19.21
C LEU A 12 6.37 -2.72 -18.20
N ILE A 13 6.46 -4.00 -18.59
CA ILE A 13 6.27 -5.12 -17.66
C ILE A 13 7.32 -5.09 -16.55
N ALA A 14 8.59 -4.83 -16.88
CA ALA A 14 9.66 -4.74 -15.90
C ALA A 14 9.42 -3.59 -14.90
N LEU A 15 9.03 -2.41 -15.39
CA LEU A 15 8.68 -1.27 -14.53
C LEU A 15 7.52 -1.58 -13.59
N ARG A 16 6.44 -2.18 -14.13
CA ARG A 16 5.27 -2.60 -13.35
C ARG A 16 5.64 -3.61 -12.25
N THR A 17 6.48 -4.58 -12.61
CA THR A 17 6.94 -5.61 -11.67
C THR A 17 7.78 -4.98 -10.56
N ASN A 18 8.71 -4.10 -10.91
CA ASN A 18 9.55 -3.40 -9.93
C ASN A 18 8.73 -2.57 -8.94
N GLU A 19 7.73 -1.83 -9.39
CA GLU A 19 6.88 -1.07 -8.45
C GLU A 19 6.01 -1.97 -7.58
N THR A 20 5.52 -3.08 -8.12
CA THR A 20 4.78 -4.08 -7.32
C THR A 20 5.67 -4.60 -6.19
N THR A 21 6.92 -4.96 -6.51
CA THR A 21 7.93 -5.39 -5.53
C THR A 21 8.25 -4.29 -4.53
N LEU A 22 8.52 -3.06 -4.98
CA LEU A 22 8.80 -1.92 -4.11
C LEU A 22 7.65 -1.66 -3.14
N ARG A 23 6.40 -1.71 -3.63
CA ARG A 23 5.21 -1.55 -2.82
C ARG A 23 5.07 -2.67 -1.79
N TRP A 24 5.35 -3.91 -2.17
CA TRP A 24 5.34 -5.04 -1.24
C TRP A 24 6.37 -4.89 -0.13
N THR A 25 7.63 -4.59 -0.46
CA THR A 25 8.71 -4.36 0.51
C THR A 25 8.36 -3.20 1.45
N ARG A 26 7.86 -2.09 0.89
CA ARG A 26 7.34 -0.96 1.64
C ARG A 26 6.27 -1.41 2.65
N THR A 27 5.39 -2.35 2.28
CA THR A 27 4.29 -2.84 3.13
C THR A 27 4.81 -3.68 4.28
N GLN A 28 5.82 -4.51 4.03
CA GLN A 28 6.50 -5.28 5.07
C GLN A 28 7.18 -4.36 6.08
N LEU A 29 7.91 -3.34 5.61
CA LEU A 29 8.54 -2.34 6.47
C LEU A 29 7.51 -1.55 7.29
N PHE A 30 6.41 -1.15 6.67
CA PHE A 30 5.31 -0.49 7.35
C PHE A 30 4.78 -1.32 8.51
N PHE A 31 4.50 -2.60 8.27
CA PHE A 31 3.99 -3.52 9.29
C PHE A 31 5.00 -3.72 10.43
N LEU A 32 6.28 -3.88 10.09
CA LEU A 32 7.36 -4.03 11.07
C LEU A 32 7.47 -2.79 11.97
N ILE A 33 7.53 -1.59 11.37
CA ILE A 33 7.65 -0.33 12.10
C ILE A 33 6.44 -0.10 13.01
N HIS A 34 5.23 -0.34 12.49
CA HIS A 34 4.00 -0.08 13.26
C HIS A 34 3.79 -1.10 14.38
N SER A 35 4.07 -2.39 14.14
CA SER A 35 3.97 -3.42 15.19
C SER A 35 5.00 -3.21 16.30
N ALA A 36 6.26 -2.92 15.95
CA ALA A 36 7.31 -2.60 16.91
C ALA A 36 7.00 -1.30 17.67
N GLY A 37 6.57 -0.26 16.97
CA GLY A 37 6.19 1.02 17.56
C GLY A 37 5.03 0.89 18.54
N LEU A 38 3.95 0.19 18.15
CA LEU A 38 2.81 -0.05 19.04
C LEU A 38 3.21 -0.84 20.28
N SER A 39 3.99 -1.92 20.11
CA SER A 39 4.51 -2.70 21.23
C SER A 39 5.33 -1.84 22.19
N PHE A 40 6.19 -0.97 21.65
CA PHE A 40 6.98 -0.04 22.46
C PHE A 40 6.10 0.93 23.26
N VAL A 41 5.12 1.55 22.60
CA VAL A 41 4.23 2.55 23.20
C VAL A 41 3.32 1.94 24.28
N VAL A 42 2.85 0.72 24.07
CA VAL A 42 1.98 0.02 25.04
C VAL A 42 2.77 -0.52 26.23
N THR A 43 3.99 -1.02 26.00
CA THR A 43 4.75 -1.73 27.04
C THR A 43 5.64 -0.82 27.86
N TYR A 44 6.30 0.16 27.24
CA TYR A 44 7.39 0.92 27.87
C TYR A 44 7.03 2.36 28.19
N LEU A 45 6.05 2.96 27.49
CA LEU A 45 5.65 4.33 27.77
C LEU A 45 4.58 4.37 28.84
N LYS A 46 4.80 5.22 29.85
CA LYS A 46 3.83 5.43 30.92
C LYS A 46 2.52 5.96 30.33
N PHE A 47 1.41 5.31 30.70
CA PHE A 47 0.08 5.71 30.28
C PHE A 47 -0.21 7.17 30.67
N GLY A 48 -0.70 7.97 29.72
CA GLY A 48 -0.98 9.40 29.96
C GLY A 48 0.25 10.30 29.92
N SER A 49 1.44 9.78 29.61
CA SER A 49 2.63 10.61 29.45
C SER A 49 2.62 11.38 28.13
N GLY A 50 3.20 12.59 28.13
CA GLY A 50 3.37 13.38 26.90
C GLY A 50 4.21 12.63 25.84
N ALA A 51 5.19 11.82 26.26
CA ALA A 51 5.96 10.98 25.37
C ALA A 51 5.09 9.95 24.62
N GLN A 52 4.11 9.34 25.30
CA GLN A 52 3.17 8.42 24.68
C GLN A 52 2.28 9.12 23.66
N ALA A 53 1.76 10.31 23.99
CA ALA A 53 0.95 11.10 23.08
C ALA A 53 1.72 11.49 21.80
N ILE A 54 2.98 11.93 21.95
CA ILE A 54 3.86 12.26 20.81
C ILE A 54 4.11 11.02 19.95
N ALA A 55 4.42 9.87 20.57
CA ALA A 55 4.64 8.63 19.85
C ALA A 55 3.39 8.17 19.08
N CYS A 56 2.20 8.31 19.66
CA CYS A 56 0.94 7.99 18.99
C CYS A 56 0.67 8.95 17.81
N ALA A 57 0.94 10.24 17.98
CA ALA A 57 0.82 11.22 16.90
C ALA A 57 1.78 10.92 15.74
N LEU A 58 3.03 10.56 16.02
CA LEU A 58 3.99 10.13 15.02
C LEU A 58 3.56 8.83 14.31
N GLY A 59 3.06 7.85 15.06
CA GLY A 59 2.52 6.62 14.50
C GLY A 59 1.34 6.87 13.54
N ALA A 60 0.38 7.71 13.95
CA ALA A 60 -0.73 8.13 13.10
C ALA A 60 -0.24 8.89 11.85
N TYR A 61 0.72 9.79 12.01
CA TYR A 61 1.32 10.52 10.89
C TYR A 61 2.00 9.58 9.88
N PHE A 62 2.79 8.60 10.34
CA PHE A 62 3.40 7.61 9.47
C PHE A 62 2.36 6.73 8.76
N ALA A 63 1.23 6.42 9.41
CA ALA A 63 0.12 5.72 8.77
C ALA A 63 -0.52 6.55 7.64
N VAL A 64 -0.63 7.87 7.80
CA VAL A 64 -1.11 8.76 6.72
C VAL A 64 -0.11 8.79 5.55
N LEU A 65 1.18 9.00 5.83
CA LEU A 65 2.22 8.98 4.79
C LEU A 65 2.20 7.65 4.01
N TRP A 66 2.06 6.53 4.71
CA TRP A 66 1.92 5.21 4.12
C TRP A 66 0.74 5.11 3.14
N VAL A 67 -0.43 5.60 3.53
CA VAL A 67 -1.62 5.61 2.67
C VAL A 67 -1.37 6.46 1.42
N LEU A 68 -0.72 7.61 1.53
CA LEU A 68 -0.39 8.48 0.40
C LEU A 68 0.59 7.80 -0.57
N THR A 69 1.66 7.19 -0.05
CA THR A 69 2.63 6.46 -0.88
C THR A 69 1.96 5.29 -1.60
N ASN A 70 1.09 4.54 -0.94
CA ASN A 70 0.34 3.46 -1.59
C ASN A 70 -0.59 3.94 -2.70
N ARG A 71 -1.31 5.04 -2.47
CA ARG A 71 -2.17 5.64 -3.51
C ARG A 71 -1.36 5.99 -4.75
N ARG A 72 -0.17 6.56 -4.56
CA ARG A 72 0.74 6.87 -5.68
C ARG A 72 1.23 5.61 -6.41
N SER A 73 1.62 4.56 -5.68
CA SER A 73 2.01 3.29 -6.30
C SER A 73 0.86 2.63 -7.08
N ILE A 74 -0.37 2.64 -6.55
CA ILE A 74 -1.56 2.15 -7.26
C ILE A 74 -1.75 2.93 -8.57
N HIS A 75 -1.67 4.25 -8.52
CA HIS A 75 -1.83 5.10 -9.70
C HIS A 75 -0.81 4.77 -10.79
N TRP A 76 0.46 4.53 -10.43
CA TRP A 76 1.48 4.11 -11.39
C TRP A 76 1.21 2.73 -11.98
N LEU A 77 0.77 1.78 -11.16
CA LEU A 77 0.39 0.44 -11.63
C LEU A 77 -0.78 0.52 -12.63
N ASP A 78 -1.81 1.30 -12.32
CA ASP A 78 -2.95 1.54 -13.21
C ASP A 78 -2.50 2.21 -14.53
N TYR A 79 -1.58 3.17 -14.45
CA TYR A 79 -1.02 3.82 -15.64
C TYR A 79 -0.28 2.82 -16.53
N TRP A 80 0.59 1.98 -15.97
CA TRP A 80 1.30 0.99 -16.79
C TRP A 80 0.38 -0.10 -17.33
N ASP A 81 -0.60 -0.55 -16.53
CA ASP A 81 -1.63 -1.48 -16.99
C ASP A 81 -2.39 -0.89 -18.20
N PHE A 82 -2.80 0.38 -18.14
CA PHE A 82 -3.42 1.08 -19.27
C PHE A 82 -2.52 1.11 -20.51
N ARG A 83 -1.23 1.44 -20.34
CA ARG A 83 -0.26 1.47 -21.46
C ARG A 83 -0.02 0.09 -22.06
N LEU A 84 -0.01 -0.96 -21.25
CA LEU A 84 0.13 -2.34 -21.69
C LEU A 84 -1.10 -2.78 -22.49
N VAL A 85 -2.31 -2.49 -22.01
CA VAL A 85 -3.56 -2.76 -22.76
C VAL A 85 -3.55 -2.06 -24.12
N ALA A 86 -3.17 -0.78 -24.16
CA ALA A 86 -3.10 -0.03 -25.42
C ALA A 86 -2.11 -0.66 -26.42
N LEU A 87 -0.98 -1.19 -25.93
CA LEU A 87 -0.01 -1.89 -26.78
C LEU A 87 -0.53 -3.23 -27.29
N GLU A 88 -1.19 -4.00 -26.43
CA GLU A 88 -1.79 -5.27 -26.84
C GLU A 88 -2.85 -5.02 -27.92
N GLN A 89 -3.74 -4.04 -27.74
CA GLN A 89 -4.80 -3.67 -28.69
C GLN A 89 -4.25 -3.14 -30.03
N ALA A 90 -3.15 -2.38 -29.99
CA ALA A 90 -2.48 -1.89 -31.20
C ALA A 90 -1.69 -3.00 -31.93
N SER A 91 -1.55 -4.17 -31.31
CA SER A 91 -0.78 -5.29 -31.85
C SER A 91 -1.71 -6.44 -32.27
N SER A 92 -1.37 -7.11 -33.36
CA SER A 92 -2.01 -8.37 -33.78
C SER A 92 -1.53 -9.57 -32.96
N GLN A 93 -1.55 -9.45 -31.63
CA GLN A 93 -1.25 -10.56 -30.72
C GLN A 93 -2.43 -11.52 -30.63
N SER A 94 -2.13 -12.82 -30.51
CA SER A 94 -3.14 -13.87 -30.37
C SER A 94 -3.71 -14.00 -28.96
N VAL A 95 -3.02 -13.44 -27.96
CA VAL A 95 -3.39 -13.53 -26.54
C VAL A 95 -3.27 -12.16 -25.90
N PHE A 96 -4.34 -11.72 -25.22
CA PHE A 96 -4.37 -10.49 -24.44
C PHE A 96 -4.17 -10.83 -22.95
N ILE A 97 -3.07 -10.38 -22.37
CA ILE A 97 -2.74 -10.64 -20.96
C ILE A 97 -3.36 -9.56 -20.09
N PHE A 98 -3.23 -8.28 -20.46
CA PHE A 98 -3.74 -7.16 -19.67
C PHE A 98 -5.12 -6.68 -20.16
N GLY A 99 -5.43 -6.86 -21.44
CA GLY A 99 -6.75 -6.58 -22.03
C GLY A 99 -7.71 -7.78 -22.02
N GLY A 100 -7.25 -8.95 -21.59
CA GLY A 100 -8.01 -10.19 -21.62
C GLY A 100 -9.10 -10.28 -20.56
N ARG A 101 -10.11 -11.13 -20.81
CA ARG A 101 -11.23 -11.38 -19.87
C ARG A 101 -10.73 -11.90 -18.52
N GLU A 102 -9.70 -12.74 -18.52
CA GLU A 102 -9.09 -13.31 -17.32
C GLU A 102 -8.52 -12.24 -16.40
N TYR A 103 -7.79 -11.27 -16.96
CA TYR A 103 -7.22 -10.16 -16.21
C TYR A 103 -8.29 -9.22 -15.65
N ILE A 104 -9.30 -8.91 -16.46
CA ILE A 104 -10.44 -8.10 -16.01
C ILE A 104 -11.15 -8.81 -14.85
N ASN A 105 -11.41 -10.11 -14.96
CA ASN A 105 -12.02 -10.90 -13.90
C ASN A 105 -11.13 -10.97 -12.64
N ALA A 106 -9.81 -11.10 -12.78
CA ALA A 106 -8.88 -11.10 -11.65
C ALA A 106 -8.80 -9.73 -10.93
N ARG A 107 -9.10 -8.64 -11.64
CA ARG A 107 -9.25 -7.29 -11.07
C ARG A 107 -10.64 -7.02 -10.49
N GLN A 108 -11.65 -7.84 -10.79
CA GLN A 108 -12.99 -7.68 -10.23
C GLN A 108 -13.02 -8.14 -8.77
N GLY A 109 -13.44 -7.24 -7.87
CA GLY A 109 -13.60 -7.53 -6.44
C GLY A 109 -12.48 -6.96 -5.55
N THR A 110 -12.33 -7.54 -4.37
CA THR A 110 -11.35 -7.10 -3.37
C THR A 110 -9.97 -7.54 -3.77
N THR A 111 -9.23 -6.65 -4.42
CA THR A 111 -7.83 -6.91 -4.78
C THR A 111 -6.92 -6.76 -3.57
N THR A 112 -5.77 -7.43 -3.60
CA THR A 112 -4.68 -7.22 -2.62
C THR A 112 -4.33 -5.75 -2.46
N HIS A 113 -4.51 -4.94 -3.52
CA HIS A 113 -4.32 -3.50 -3.46
C HIS A 113 -5.27 -2.78 -2.51
N GLN A 114 -6.53 -3.22 -2.43
CA GLN A 114 -7.51 -2.69 -1.50
C GLN A 114 -7.19 -3.10 -0.07
N ILE A 115 -6.81 -4.37 0.16
CA ILE A 115 -6.43 -4.87 1.49
C ILE A 115 -5.25 -4.05 2.06
N ILE A 116 -4.19 -3.84 1.26
CA ILE A 116 -3.02 -3.05 1.67
C ILE A 116 -3.41 -1.59 1.98
N LYS A 117 -4.35 -1.02 1.21
CA LYS A 117 -4.87 0.33 1.46
C LYS A 117 -5.62 0.41 2.79
N TYR A 118 -6.48 -0.57 3.09
CA TYR A 118 -7.23 -0.61 4.35
C TYR A 118 -6.33 -0.81 5.57
N LEU A 119 -5.24 -1.56 5.42
CA LEU A 119 -4.28 -1.77 6.50
C LEU A 119 -3.74 -0.45 7.07
N GLY A 120 -3.42 0.52 6.20
CA GLY A 120 -2.98 1.85 6.63
C GLY A 120 -4.02 2.58 7.49
N TYR A 121 -5.30 2.51 7.11
CA TYR A 121 -6.39 3.10 7.89
C TYR A 121 -6.61 2.41 9.23
N VAL A 122 -6.46 1.08 9.27
CA VAL A 122 -6.57 0.31 10.51
C VAL A 122 -5.48 0.75 11.49
N PHE A 123 -4.22 0.82 11.06
CA PHE A 123 -3.13 1.27 11.93
C PHE A 123 -3.29 2.74 12.35
N PHE A 124 -3.76 3.62 11.46
CA PHE A 124 -4.10 5.00 11.82
C PHE A 124 -5.14 5.04 12.95
N ALA A 125 -6.23 4.28 12.81
CA ALA A 125 -7.28 4.22 13.83
C ALA A 125 -6.75 3.67 15.16
N ILE A 126 -5.92 2.62 15.13
CA ILE A 126 -5.29 2.06 16.34
C ILE A 126 -4.46 3.14 17.05
N TRP A 127 -3.60 3.86 16.33
CA TRP A 127 -2.78 4.92 16.90
C TRP A 127 -3.61 6.04 17.54
N VAL A 128 -4.69 6.44 16.88
CA VAL A 128 -5.62 7.45 17.41
C VAL A 128 -6.31 6.93 18.67
N VAL A 129 -6.82 5.69 18.68
CA VAL A 129 -7.51 5.10 19.84
C VAL A 129 -6.56 4.98 21.03
N VAL A 130 -5.34 4.48 20.83
CA VAL A 130 -4.33 4.36 21.90
C VAL A 130 -3.93 5.74 22.43
N GLY A 131 -3.71 6.71 21.53
CA GLY A 131 -3.39 8.09 21.92
C GLY A 131 -4.52 8.76 22.72
N MET A 132 -5.77 8.61 22.26
CA MET A 132 -6.95 9.15 22.95
C MET A 132 -7.18 8.49 24.30
N ALA A 133 -7.02 7.18 24.41
CA ALA A 133 -7.12 6.48 25.69
C ALA A 133 -6.09 7.01 26.70
N SER A 134 -4.85 7.24 26.25
CA SER A 134 -3.79 7.85 27.05
C SER A 134 -4.17 9.25 27.54
N VAL A 135 -4.66 10.12 26.65
CA VAL A 135 -5.04 11.49 26.99
C VAL A 135 -6.23 11.54 27.96
N LEU A 136 -7.22 10.66 27.75
CA LEU A 136 -8.42 10.58 28.57
C LEU A 136 -8.20 9.83 29.90
N GLN A 137 -6.99 9.30 30.14
CA GLN A 137 -6.66 8.46 31.30
C GLN A 137 -7.66 7.32 31.51
N LEU A 138 -8.26 6.80 30.43
CA LEU A 138 -9.20 5.69 30.52
C LEU A 138 -8.44 4.47 31.02
N PRO A 139 -8.76 3.94 32.22
CA PRO A 139 -8.05 2.78 32.74
C PRO A 139 -8.39 1.58 31.86
N TRP A 140 -7.39 1.09 31.12
CA TRP A 140 -7.43 -0.26 30.55
C TRP A 140 -7.19 -1.21 31.71
N ARG A 141 -8.30 -1.75 32.24
CA ARG A 141 -8.26 -2.86 33.19
C ARG A 141 -8.02 -4.17 32.46
#